data_AF-A0A4Y5FRG6-F1
#
_entry.id   AF-A0A4Y5FRG6-F1
#
_cell.length_a   1.000
_cell.length_b   1.000
_cell.length_c   1.000
_cell.angle_alpha   90.00
_cell.angle_beta   90.00
_cell.angle_gamma   90.00
#
_symmetry.space_group_name_H-M   'P 1'
#
loop_
_entity.id
_entity.type
_entity.pdbx_description
1 polymer ?
#
loop_
_entity_poly.entity_id
_entity_poly.type
_entity_poly.pdbx_seq_one_letter_code
_entity_poly.pdbx_strand_id
1 'polypeptide(L)'
;MLLKELVKKVVKGYLYNSETYIRHLREIGCSIGEDVTFYNPSTNEIDETRPWLISIGNHVNITRGVTIVTHDYDWAVMKDLYGDVLGSSGAVTLKTMYLSE
;
A
#
# COMPACT_ATOMS: atom_id res chain seq x y z
N MET A 1 -29.24 11.02 -5.80
CA MET A 1 -28.00 10.91 -4.99
C MET A 1 -27.58 9.46 -4.82
N LEU A 2 -28.46 8.52 -4.44
CA LEU A 2 -28.15 7.08 -4.33
C LEU A 2 -27.61 6.43 -5.62
N LEU A 3 -28.23 6.68 -6.77
CA LEU A 3 -27.80 6.06 -8.04
C LEU A 3 -26.36 6.45 -8.43
N LYS A 4 -25.98 7.72 -8.21
CA LYS A 4 -24.63 8.22 -8.51
C LYS A 4 -23.57 7.56 -7.63
N GLU A 5 -23.87 7.35 -6.35
CA GLU A 5 -22.95 6.66 -5.44
C GLU A 5 -22.83 5.17 -5.75
N LEU A 6 -23.94 4.54 -6.16
CA LEU A 6 -23.92 3.15 -6.62
C LEU A 6 -23.01 2.98 -7.85
N VAL A 7 -23.16 3.86 -8.85
CA VAL A 7 -22.33 3.87 -10.06
C VAL A 7 -20.86 4.11 -9.72
N LYS A 8 -20.55 5.09 -8.85
CA LYS A 8 -19.17 5.32 -8.39
C LYS A 8 -18.57 4.11 -7.70
N LYS A 9 -19.34 3.41 -6.86
CA LYS A 9 -18.89 2.19 -6.18
C LYS A 9 -18.55 1.08 -7.16
N VAL A 10 -19.38 0.89 -8.19
CA VAL A 10 -19.12 -0.09 -9.26
C VAL A 10 -17.88 0.29 -10.07
N VAL A 11 -17.73 1.56 -10.46
CA VAL A 11 -16.60 2.03 -11.28
C VAL A 11 -15.27 1.99 -10.51
N LYS A 12 -15.27 2.38 -9.24
CA LYS A 12 -14.04 2.43 -8.43
C LYS A 12 -13.67 1.10 -7.78
N GLY A 13 -14.58 0.13 -7.71
CA GLY A 13 -14.32 -1.17 -7.12
C GLY A 13 -13.75 -1.07 -5.70
N TYR A 14 -12.58 -1.67 -5.48
CA TYR A 14 -11.90 -1.65 -4.18
C TYR A 14 -11.38 -0.27 -3.78
N LEU A 15 -11.15 0.65 -4.73
CA LEU A 15 -10.68 2.02 -4.49
C LEU A 15 -11.80 2.99 -4.08
N TYR A 16 -13.03 2.48 -3.88
CA TYR A 16 -14.20 3.31 -3.58
C TYR A 16 -14.06 4.07 -2.26
N ASN A 17 -13.66 3.38 -1.19
CA ASN A 17 -13.41 3.98 0.12
C ASN A 17 -12.29 3.26 0.88
N SER A 18 -11.88 3.81 2.02
CA SER A 18 -10.80 3.27 2.84
C SER A 18 -11.02 1.80 3.23
N GLU A 19 -12.24 1.47 3.66
CA GLU A 19 -12.59 0.13 4.12
C GLU A 19 -12.49 -0.93 3.01
N THR A 20 -13.04 -0.63 1.82
CA THR A 20 -12.95 -1.52 0.67
C THR A 20 -11.51 -1.70 0.20
N TYR A 21 -10.70 -0.66 0.31
CA TYR A 21 -9.31 -0.72 -0.10
C TYR A 21 -8.46 -1.52 0.88
N ILE A 22 -8.60 -1.26 2.17
CA ILE A 22 -7.91 -2.02 3.23
C ILE A 22 -8.28 -3.51 3.15
N ARG A 23 -9.56 -3.83 2.94
CA ARG A 23 -10.00 -5.21 2.75
C ARG A 23 -9.29 -5.85 1.56
N HIS A 24 -9.27 -5.20 0.40
CA HIS A 24 -8.57 -5.69 -0.78
C HIS A 24 -7.07 -5.90 -0.53
N LEU A 25 -6.39 -4.94 0.09
CA LEU A 25 -4.96 -5.05 0.41
C LEU A 25 -4.67 -6.23 1.35
N ARG A 26 -5.53 -6.46 2.35
CA ARG A 26 -5.43 -7.65 3.21
C ARG A 26 -5.68 -8.95 2.43
N GLU A 27 -6.66 -8.97 1.54
CA GLU A 27 -7.00 -10.14 0.70
C GLU A 27 -5.82 -10.55 -0.20
N ILE A 28 -5.07 -9.59 -0.75
CA ILE A 28 -3.91 -9.88 -1.61
C ILE A 28 -2.64 -10.22 -0.82
N GLY A 29 -2.58 -9.94 0.49
CA GLY A 29 -1.51 -10.40 1.37
C GLY A 29 -0.80 -9.33 2.22
N CYS A 30 -1.22 -8.05 2.16
CA CYS A 30 -0.67 -7.02 3.04
C CYS A 30 -1.06 -7.29 4.51
N SER A 31 -0.12 -7.09 5.43
CA SER A 31 -0.40 -7.14 6.86
C SER A 31 -0.85 -5.75 7.33
N ILE A 32 -2.15 -5.54 7.55
CA ILE A 32 -2.71 -4.23 7.96
C ILE A 32 -3.41 -4.35 9.30
N GLY A 33 -2.91 -3.61 10.30
CA GLY A 33 -3.45 -3.51 11.65
C GLY A 33 -4.79 -2.76 11.73
N GLU A 34 -5.19 -2.42 12.96
CA GLU A 34 -6.47 -1.77 13.25
C GLU A 34 -6.40 -0.24 13.20
N ASP A 35 -7.55 0.41 13.03
CA ASP A 35 -7.65 1.87 12.95
C ASP A 35 -6.72 2.48 11.88
N VAL A 36 -6.76 1.90 10.67
CA VAL A 36 -6.03 2.40 9.50
C VAL A 36 -6.99 3.15 8.59
N THR A 37 -6.60 4.33 8.13
CA THR A 37 -7.43 5.14 7.22
C THR A 37 -6.64 5.60 6.00
N PHE A 38 -7.15 5.31 4.81
CA PHE A 38 -6.76 5.93 3.56
C PHE A 38 -7.75 7.05 3.22
N TYR A 39 -7.33 8.31 3.31
CA TYR A 39 -8.21 9.45 3.05
C TYR A 39 -8.58 9.60 1.57
N ASN A 40 -7.74 9.11 0.64
CA ASN A 40 -8.06 9.06 -0.78
C ASN A 40 -7.44 7.82 -1.46
N PRO A 41 -8.05 6.64 -1.31
CA PRO A 41 -7.54 5.38 -1.87
C PRO A 41 -7.18 5.48 -3.34
N SER A 42 -8.03 6.11 -4.15
CA SER A 42 -7.88 6.19 -5.61
C SER A 42 -6.67 6.97 -6.12
N THR A 43 -5.89 7.59 -5.23
CA THR A 43 -4.70 8.38 -5.58
C THR A 43 -3.42 7.81 -4.99
N ASN A 44 -3.54 6.76 -4.18
CA ASN A 44 -2.40 6.10 -3.59
C ASN A 44 -2.00 4.93 -4.47
N GLU A 45 -0.71 4.63 -4.47
CA GLU A 45 -0.14 3.55 -5.25
C GLU A 45 0.60 2.63 -4.29
N ILE A 46 0.09 1.42 -4.13
CA ILE A 46 0.66 0.39 -3.28
C ILE A 46 1.18 -0.71 -4.20
N ASP A 47 2.38 -1.19 -3.94
CA ASP A 47 2.94 -2.31 -4.69
C ASP A 47 2.19 -3.61 -4.38
N GLU A 48 1.26 -3.94 -5.27
CA GLU A 48 0.45 -5.15 -5.23
C GLU A 48 1.19 -6.38 -5.81
N THR A 49 2.44 -6.24 -6.29
CA THR A 49 3.20 -7.38 -6.87
C THR A 49 3.82 -8.28 -5.80
N ARG A 50 4.13 -7.72 -4.63
CA ARG A 50 4.70 -8.43 -3.46
C ARG A 50 4.04 -7.96 -2.15
N PRO A 51 2.70 -8.04 -2.04
CA PRO A 51 1.95 -7.43 -0.94
C PRO A 51 2.32 -7.99 0.44
N TRP A 52 2.80 -9.23 0.51
CA TRP A 52 3.31 -9.86 1.75
C TRP A 52 4.55 -9.17 2.34
N LEU A 53 5.23 -8.30 1.58
CA LEU A 53 6.34 -7.48 2.09
C LEU A 53 5.86 -6.16 2.74
N ILE A 54 4.57 -5.83 2.65
CA ILE A 54 4.01 -4.59 3.17
C ILE A 54 3.32 -4.86 4.51
N SER A 55 3.73 -4.11 5.54
CA SER A 55 3.08 -4.08 6.85
C SER A 55 2.68 -2.66 7.22
N ILE A 56 1.40 -2.47 7.53
CA ILE A 56 0.85 -1.22 8.08
C ILE A 56 0.40 -1.53 9.51
N GLY A 57 0.97 -0.83 10.48
CA GLY A 57 0.63 -0.96 11.89
C GLY A 57 -0.73 -0.37 12.26
N ASN A 58 -1.01 -0.32 13.56
CA ASN A 58 -2.25 0.25 14.06
C ASN A 58 -2.21 1.80 14.05
N HIS A 59 -3.38 2.44 13.99
CA HIS A 59 -3.55 3.89 14.12
C HIS A 59 -2.79 4.68 13.04
N VAL A 60 -2.77 4.18 11.80
CA VAL A 60 -2.03 4.78 10.69
C VAL A 60 -2.99 5.52 9.77
N ASN A 61 -2.65 6.77 9.47
CA ASN A 61 -3.42 7.63 8.59
C ASN A 61 -2.61 7.94 7.31
N ILE A 62 -3.13 7.52 6.16
CA ILE A 62 -2.49 7.65 4.86
C ILE A 62 -3.29 8.66 4.04
N THR A 63 -2.63 9.74 3.64
CA THR A 63 -3.24 10.86 2.94
C THR A 63 -3.33 10.57 1.43
N ARG A 64 -3.32 11.62 0.59
CA ARG A 64 -3.50 11.53 -0.86
C ARG A 64 -2.13 11.48 -1.54
N GLY A 65 -1.98 10.65 -2.58
CA GLY A 65 -0.78 10.65 -3.42
C GLY A 65 0.43 9.96 -2.78
N VAL A 66 0.19 9.03 -1.85
CA VAL A 66 1.24 8.24 -1.22
C VAL A 66 1.56 7.02 -2.10
N THR A 67 2.84 6.82 -2.38
CA THR A 67 3.35 5.66 -3.10
C THR A 67 4.18 4.80 -2.15
N ILE A 68 3.85 3.51 -2.05
CA ILE A 68 4.58 2.51 -1.26
C ILE A 68 5.02 1.39 -2.19
N VAL A 69 6.33 1.30 -2.42
CA VAL A 69 6.95 0.27 -3.25
C VAL A 69 7.86 -0.62 -2.43
N THR A 70 7.86 -1.92 -2.72
CA THR A 70 8.74 -2.89 -2.05
C THR A 70 10.02 -3.14 -2.83
N HIS A 71 10.14 -2.56 -4.02
CA HIS A 71 11.24 -2.77 -4.94
C HIS A 71 11.75 -1.44 -5.49
N ASP A 72 13.02 -1.42 -5.85
CA ASP A 72 13.65 -0.37 -6.62
C ASP A 72 14.21 -0.93 -7.94
N TYR A 73 14.77 -0.06 -8.77
CA TYR A 73 15.38 -0.45 -10.04
C TYR A 73 16.91 -0.56 -9.96
N ASP A 74 17.48 -0.40 -8.76
CA ASP A 74 18.92 -0.31 -8.55
C ASP A 74 19.62 -1.64 -8.86
N TRP A 75 18.90 -2.76 -8.75
CA TRP A 75 19.38 -4.08 -9.16
C TRP A 75 19.80 -4.14 -10.64
N ALA A 76 19.24 -3.30 -11.52
CA ALA A 76 19.62 -3.26 -12.93
C ALA A 76 21.04 -2.71 -13.12
N VAL A 77 21.44 -1.72 -12.32
CA VAL A 77 22.80 -1.17 -12.32
C VAL A 77 23.78 -2.19 -11.75
N MET A 78 23.41 -2.85 -10.64
CA MET A 78 24.25 -3.90 -10.03
C MET A 78 24.47 -5.08 -10.98
N LYS A 79 23.42 -5.47 -11.72
CA LYS A 79 23.53 -6.50 -12.76
C LYS A 79 24.48 -6.08 -13.89
N ASP A 80 24.44 -4.83 -14.32
CA ASP A 80 25.33 -4.34 -15.38
C ASP A 80 26.80 -4.29 -14.91
N LEU A 81 27.04 -3.81 -13.69
CA LEU A 81 28.38 -3.67 -13.13
C LEU A 81 29.03 -5.00 -12.71
N TYR A 82 28.24 -5.91 -12.14
CA TYR A 82 28.77 -7.10 -11.46
C TYR A 82 28.22 -8.43 -12.00
N GLY A 83 27.23 -8.40 -12.89
CA GLY A 83 26.58 -9.60 -13.44
C GLY A 83 25.52 -10.24 -12.52
N ASP A 84 25.42 -9.79 -11.27
CA ASP A 84 24.54 -10.36 -10.25
C ASP A 84 23.26 -9.55 -10.05
N VAL A 85 22.14 -10.24 -9.79
CA VAL A 85 20.88 -9.61 -9.37
C VAL A 85 20.80 -9.65 -7.85
N LEU A 86 21.03 -8.51 -7.21
CA LEU A 86 21.02 -8.34 -5.76
C LEU A 86 19.96 -7.31 -5.35
N GLY A 87 19.31 -7.51 -4.19
CA GLY A 87 18.50 -6.48 -3.54
C GLY A 87 17.18 -6.10 -4.24
N SER A 88 16.60 -6.96 -5.09
CA SER A 88 15.41 -6.64 -5.90
C SER A 88 14.16 -6.20 -5.14
N SER A 89 14.07 -6.49 -3.83
CA SER A 89 12.95 -6.05 -2.98
C SER A 89 13.27 -6.14 -1.49
N GLY A 90 12.55 -5.38 -0.67
CA GLY A 90 12.63 -5.39 0.79
C GLY A 90 11.28 -5.15 1.46
N ALA A 91 11.18 -5.50 2.75
CA ALA A 91 9.97 -5.28 3.53
C ALA A 91 9.78 -3.79 3.85
N VAL A 92 8.54 -3.30 3.74
CA VAL A 92 8.17 -1.92 4.09
C VAL A 92 7.19 -1.95 5.26
N THR A 93 7.48 -1.15 6.29
CA THR A 93 6.65 -1.07 7.49
C THR A 93 6.26 0.37 7.80
N LEU A 94 4.97 0.67 7.86
CA LEU A 94 4.43 1.95 8.33
C LEU A 94 3.89 1.79 9.74
N LYS A 95 4.36 2.60 10.70
CA LYS A 95 3.94 2.54 12.10
C LYS A 95 3.85 3.93 12.72
N THR A 96 2.86 4.11 13.59
CA THR A 96 2.77 5.27 14.48
C THR A 96 3.74 5.10 15.64
N MET A 97 4.52 6.13 15.95
CA MET A 97 5.46 6.14 17.06
C MET A 97 4.80 6.79 18.28
N TYR A 98 4.82 6.09 19.41
CA TYR A 98 4.41 6.65 20.68
C TYR A 98 5.61 7.25 21.39
N LEU A 99 5.44 8.42 21.99
CA LEU A 99 6.40 8.93 22.96
C LEU A 99 6.25 8.08 24.22
N SER A 100 7.31 7.39 24.64
CA SER A 100 7.35 6.78 25.97
C SER A 100 7.35 7.90 27.01
N GLU A 101 6.44 7.84 27.97
CA GLU A 101 6.52 8.65 29.20
C GLU A 101 7.76 8.32 30.02
#